data_AF-A0A955N0H3-F1
#
_entry.id   AF-A0A955N0H3-F1
#
_cell.length_a   1.000
_cell.length_b   1.000
_cell.length_c   1.000
_cell.angle_alpha   90.00
_cell.angle_beta   90.00
_cell.angle_gamma   90.00
#
_symmetry.space_group_name_H-M   'P 1'
#
loop_
_entity.id
_entity.type
_entity.pdbx_description
1 polymer ?
#
loop_
_entity_poly.entity_id
_entity_poly.type
_entity_poly.pdbx_seq_one_letter_code
_entity_poly.pdbx_strand_id
1 'polypeptide(L)'
;MNKMDRNPDPIPEEFPTEEAAAEFWDTHSVAGYEESLEPVDFEADIQTRHHEIEVDEESFNALRRLLKGRKSRSTRLSVDY
;
A
#
# COMPACT_ATOMS: atom_id res chain seq x y z
N MET A 1 -13.19 6.10 12.39
CA MET A 1 -12.04 5.19 12.24
C MET A 1 -12.02 4.29 13.46
N ASN A 2 -12.28 3.01 13.25
CA ASN A 2 -12.37 2.03 14.33
C ASN A 2 -10.97 1.75 14.87
N LYS A 3 -10.86 1.62 16.19
CA LYS A 3 -9.59 1.38 16.89
C LYS A 3 -8.97 0.09 16.35
N MET A 4 -7.70 0.16 15.94
CA MET A 4 -6.89 -1.03 15.72
C MET A 4 -6.78 -1.73 17.08
N ASP A 5 -7.40 -2.90 17.19
CA ASP A 5 -7.11 -3.79 18.29
C ASP A 5 -5.59 -4.01 18.31
N ARG A 6 -4.98 -3.73 19.47
CA ARG A 6 -3.53 -3.66 19.66
C ARG A 6 -2.83 -5.01 19.59
N ASN A 7 -3.59 -6.08 19.33
CA ASN A 7 -3.11 -7.44 19.36
C ASN A 7 -3.60 -8.13 18.09
N PRO A 8 -2.70 -8.50 17.16
CA PRO A 8 -3.10 -9.27 15.98
C PRO A 8 -3.62 -10.65 16.40
N ASP A 9 -4.48 -11.25 15.58
CA ASP A 9 -4.92 -12.62 15.81
C ASP A 9 -3.71 -13.57 15.79
N PRO A 10 -3.64 -14.57 16.67
CA PRO A 10 -2.46 -15.44 16.74
C PRO A 10 -2.28 -16.24 15.44
N ILE A 11 -1.04 -16.33 14.97
CA ILE A 11 -0.69 -17.22 13.85
C ILE A 11 -0.84 -18.66 14.35
N PRO A 12 -1.58 -19.54 13.64
CA PRO A 12 -1.68 -20.95 13.99
C PRO A 12 -0.32 -21.65 13.83
N GLU A 13 -0.07 -22.70 14.61
CA GLU A 13 1.18 -23.49 14.50
C GLU A 13 1.35 -24.13 13.12
N GLU A 14 0.22 -24.55 12.51
CA GLU A 14 0.19 -25.10 11.16
C GLU A 14 -1.12 -24.68 10.48
N PHE A 15 -1.04 -24.31 9.20
CA PHE A 15 -2.22 -24.09 8.37
C PHE A 15 -2.69 -25.43 7.80
N PRO A 16 -4.00 -25.76 7.87
CA PRO A 16 -4.50 -27.04 7.40
C PRO A 16 -4.36 -27.22 5.88
N THR A 17 -4.36 -26.11 5.11
CA THR A 17 -4.10 -26.08 3.65
C THR A 17 -3.46 -24.75 3.26
N GLU A 18 -2.91 -24.68 2.03
CA GLU A 18 -2.37 -23.43 1.46
C GLU A 18 -3.45 -22.35 1.30
N GLU A 19 -4.67 -22.74 0.93
CA GLU A 19 -5.80 -21.83 0.79
C GLU A 19 -6.19 -21.20 2.13
N ALA A 20 -6.14 -21.96 3.22
CA ALA A 20 -6.39 -21.43 4.56
C ALA A 20 -5.31 -20.41 4.98
N ALA A 21 -4.06 -20.61 4.57
CA ALA A 21 -2.99 -19.64 4.78
C ALA A 21 -3.22 -18.37 3.96
N ALA A 22 -3.63 -18.51 2.69
CA ALA A 22 -3.94 -17.36 1.84
C ALA A 22 -5.11 -16.54 2.40
N GLU A 23 -6.21 -17.18 2.82
CA GLU A 23 -7.37 -16.50 3.41
C GLU A 23 -7.00 -15.74 4.70
N PHE A 24 -6.11 -16.30 5.51
CA PHE A 24 -5.57 -15.61 6.68
C PHE A 24 -4.79 -14.34 6.27
N TRP A 25 -3.84 -14.45 5.34
CA TRP A 25 -2.98 -13.34 4.95
C TRP A 25 -3.67 -12.27 4.09
N ASP A 26 -4.81 -12.57 3.46
CA ASP A 26 -5.64 -11.57 2.75
C ASP A 26 -6.18 -10.47 3.69
N THR A 27 -6.34 -10.80 4.98
CA THR A 27 -6.87 -9.89 6.00
C THR A 27 -5.82 -9.40 7.00
N HIS A 28 -4.65 -10.05 7.04
CA HIS A 28 -3.59 -9.79 8.00
C HIS A 28 -2.35 -9.20 7.34
N SER A 29 -1.79 -8.15 7.94
CA SER A 29 -0.50 -7.60 7.50
C SER A 29 0.64 -8.27 8.25
N VAL A 30 1.66 -8.74 7.53
CA VAL A 30 2.91 -9.28 8.09
C VAL A 30 3.59 -8.28 9.05
N ALA A 31 3.43 -6.98 8.81
CA ALA A 31 3.96 -5.93 9.68
C ALA A 31 3.39 -5.96 11.11
N GLY A 32 2.25 -6.64 11.34
CA GLY A 32 1.69 -6.83 12.67
C GLY A 32 2.39 -7.92 13.49
N TYR A 33 3.25 -8.75 12.87
CA TYR A 33 3.82 -9.95 13.47
C TYR A 33 5.35 -9.91 13.59
N GLU A 34 5.93 -8.72 13.74
CA GLU A 34 7.39 -8.51 13.77
C GLU A 34 8.10 -9.41 14.80
N GLU A 35 7.48 -9.68 15.95
CA GLU A 35 8.06 -10.55 17.00
C GLU A 35 8.14 -12.03 16.59
N SER A 36 7.37 -12.45 15.58
CA SER A 36 7.37 -13.80 15.02
C SER A 36 8.29 -13.93 13.80
N LEU A 37 8.95 -12.86 13.38
CA LEU A 37 9.81 -12.83 12.20
C LEU A 37 11.28 -12.82 12.62
N GLU A 38 12.11 -13.43 11.79
CA GLU A 38 13.56 -13.35 11.91
C GLU A 38 14.10 -12.31 10.93
N PRO A 39 15.09 -11.48 11.32
CA PRO A 39 15.70 -10.54 10.41
C PRO A 39 16.42 -11.28 9.29
N VAL A 40 16.18 -10.87 8.05
CA VAL A 40 16.82 -11.42 6.86
C VAL A 40 17.42 -10.29 6.02
N ASP A 41 18.61 -10.53 5.47
CA ASP A 41 19.20 -9.62 4.50
C ASP A 41 18.41 -9.71 3.18
N PHE A 42 17.75 -8.61 2.83
CA PHE A 42 16.96 -8.51 1.61
C PHE A 42 17.28 -7.20 0.87
N GLU A 43 17.59 -7.31 -0.41
CA GLU A 43 17.80 -6.17 -1.30
C GLU A 43 16.67 -6.11 -2.32
N ALA A 44 15.91 -5.01 -2.30
CA ALA A 44 14.90 -4.72 -3.31
C ALA A 44 15.30 -3.49 -4.12
N ASP A 45 15.43 -3.69 -5.42
CA ASP A 45 15.58 -2.61 -6.38
C ASP A 45 14.20 -2.05 -6.78
N ILE A 46 13.70 -1.10 -5.99
CA ILE A 46 12.41 -0.45 -6.25
C ILE A 46 12.58 0.62 -7.32
N GLN A 47 12.33 0.24 -8.57
CA GLN A 47 12.38 1.16 -9.71
C GLN A 47 11.11 2.03 -9.78
N THR A 48 11.30 3.35 -9.90
CA THR A 48 10.17 4.26 -10.12
C THR A 48 9.67 4.12 -11.56
N ARG A 49 8.41 3.75 -11.73
CA ARG A 49 7.74 3.76 -13.03
C ARG A 49 7.09 5.11 -13.27
N HIS A 50 7.40 5.73 -14.41
CA HIS A 50 6.71 6.93 -14.87
C HIS A 50 5.69 6.53 -15.94
N HIS A 51 4.42 6.87 -15.72
CA HIS A 51 3.34 6.62 -16.65
C HIS A 51 2.71 7.96 -17.04
N GLU A 52 2.61 8.19 -18.34
CA GLU A 52 1.82 9.28 -18.90
C GLU A 52 0.46 8.71 -19.29
N ILE A 53 -0.62 9.36 -18.83
CA ILE A 53 -1.99 8.98 -19.14
C ILE A 53 -2.71 10.19 -19.71
N GLU A 54 -3.35 10.02 -20.86
CA GLU A 54 -4.21 11.05 -21.42
C GLU A 54 -5.49 11.11 -20.58
N VAL A 55 -5.86 12.32 -20.17
CA VAL A 55 -7.07 12.60 -19.40
C VAL A 55 -7.78 13.78 -20.03
N ASP A 56 -9.11 13.77 -19.96
CA ASP A 56 -9.88 14.94 -20.36
C ASP A 56 -9.70 16.10 -19.38
N GLU A 57 -10.01 17.31 -19.83
CA GLU A 57 -9.84 18.53 -19.06
C GLU A 57 -10.66 18.55 -17.75
N GLU A 58 -11.86 17.96 -17.75
CA GLU A 58 -12.72 17.90 -16.57
C GLU A 58 -12.10 17.01 -15.50
N SER A 59 -11.65 15.81 -15.89
CA SER A 59 -10.93 14.87 -15.02
C SER A 59 -9.66 15.49 -14.43
N PHE A 60 -8.87 16.19 -15.25
CA PHE A 60 -7.67 16.89 -14.78
C PHE A 60 -7.99 17.97 -13.74
N ASN A 61 -9.01 18.80 -14.01
CA ASN A 61 -9.43 19.86 -13.10
C ASN A 61 -10.00 19.32 -11.78
N ALA A 62 -10.74 18.22 -11.83
CA ALA A 62 -11.24 17.52 -10.66
C ALA A 62 -10.09 17.02 -9.77
N LEU A 63 -9.10 16.34 -10.37
CA LEU A 63 -7.89 15.89 -9.67
C LEU A 63 -7.13 17.05 -9.03
N ARG A 64 -6.93 18.14 -9.79
CA ARG A 64 -6.26 19.35 -9.29
C ARG A 64 -6.99 19.98 -8.11
N ARG A 65 -8.32 19.97 -8.08
CA ARG A 65 -9.12 20.49 -6.95
C ARG A 65 -8.93 19.65 -5.69
N LEU A 66 -8.89 18.32 -5.82
CA LEU A 66 -8.68 17.39 -4.70
C LEU A 66 -7.27 17.55 -4.09
N LEU A 67 -6.26 17.81 -4.92
CA LEU A 67 -4.87 17.96 -4.48
C LEU A 67 -4.60 19.30 -3.76
N LYS A 68 -5.34 20.38 -4.05
CA LYS A 68 -5.18 21.68 -3.38
C LYS A 68 -5.42 21.65 -1.86
N GLY A 69 -6.09 20.61 -1.33
CA GLY A 69 -6.31 20.40 0.11
C GLY A 69 -5.26 19.53 0.80
N ARG A 70 -4.40 18.83 0.06
CA ARG A 70 -3.34 17.97 0.61
C ARG A 70 -1.97 18.57 0.29
N LYS A 71 -1.36 19.26 1.26
CA LYS A 71 0.10 19.48 1.24
C LYS A 71 0.79 18.13 1.39
N SER A 72 1.02 17.43 0.29
CA SER A 72 2.05 16.39 0.22
C SER A 72 2.99 16.71 -0.92
N ARG A 73 4.28 16.70 -0.62
CA ARG A 73 5.37 16.93 -1.56
C ARG A 73 5.38 15.77 -2.57
N SER A 74 4.83 16.00 -3.76
CA SER A 74 5.15 15.20 -4.94
C SER A 74 5.19 16.12 -6.16
N THR A 75 6.19 15.87 -7.00
CA THR A 75 6.88 16.81 -7.86
C THR A 75 6.16 16.99 -9.21
N ARG A 76 5.98 18.26 -9.58
CA ARG A 76 5.70 18.88 -10.89
C ARG A 76 4.91 18.09 -11.94
N LEU A 77 3.65 18.50 -12.08
CA LEU A 77 2.83 18.41 -13.29
C LEU A 77 3.51 19.15 -14.45
N SER A 78 3.93 18.44 -15.51
CA SER A 78 4.18 19.04 -16.83
C SER A 78 2.87 18.96 -17.62
N VAL A 79 2.34 20.13 -17.96
CA VAL A 79 1.37 20.30 -19.05
C VAL A 79 2.16 21.00 -20.13
N ASP A 80 2.49 20.27 -21.19
CA ASP A 80 3.00 20.88 -22.42
C ASP A 80 1.81 21.12 -23.38
N TYR A 81 1.90 22.25 -24.08
CA TYR A 81 0.86 23.07 -24.71
C TYR A 81 0.05 22.40 -25.84
#